data_AF-A0A0G0G5I2-F1
#
_entry.id   AF-A0A0G0G5I2-F1
#
_cell.length_a   1.000
_cell.length_b   1.000
_cell.length_c   1.000
_cell.angle_alpha   90.00
_cell.angle_beta   90.00
_cell.angle_gamma   90.00
#
_symmetry.space_group_name_H-M   'P 1'
#
loop_
_entity.id
_entity.type
_entity.pdbx_description
1 polymer ?
#
loop_
_entity_poly.entity_id
_entity_poly.type
_entity_poly.pdbx_seq_one_letter_code
_entity_poly.pdbx_strand_id
1 'polypeptide(L)' 'MKKNINRKPKIIIMSGYGLNCEEETKFVFESAGGTADIIHINDLIAKPKMLLEYQILVFLMDFKL' A
#
# COMPACT_ATOMS: atom_id res chain seq x y z
N MET A 1 -23.41 8.89 17.86
CA MET A 1 -22.01 8.68 18.31
C MET A 1 -21.07 9.10 17.18
N LYS A 2 -20.42 10.27 17.28
CA LYS A 2 -19.47 10.72 16.25
C LYS A 2 -18.14 9.99 16.47
N LYS A 3 -17.82 9.03 15.58
CA LYS A 3 -16.53 8.34 15.62
C LYS A 3 -15.51 9.32 15.03
N ASN A 4 -14.70 9.96 15.88
CA ASN A 4 -13.56 10.75 15.42
C ASN A 4 -12.54 9.80 14.82
N ILE A 5 -12.57 9.62 13.50
CA ILE A 5 -11.64 8.73 12.78
C ILE A 5 -10.35 9.51 12.50
N ASN A 6 -9.64 9.93 13.55
CA ASN A 6 -8.33 10.57 13.42
C ASN A 6 -7.21 9.51 13.31
N ARG A 7 -7.38 8.54 12.42
CA ARG A 7 -6.35 7.55 12.10
C ARG A 7 -6.01 7.72 10.64
N LYS A 8 -4.77 8.10 10.36
CA LYS A 8 -4.23 8.08 8.99
C LYS A 8 -4.47 6.68 8.41
N PRO A 9 -5.14 6.54 7.26
CA PRO A 9 -5.32 5.24 6.65
C PRO A 9 -3.94 4.62 6.39
N LYS A 10 -3.78 3.34 6.69
CA LYS A 10 -2.60 2.55 6.32
C LYS A 10 -2.87 1.89 4.99
N ILE A 11 -1.97 2.09 4.05
CA ILE A 11 -2.05 1.61 2.68
C ILE A 11 -0.87 0.68 2.44
N ILE A 12 -1.14 -0.49 1.87
CA ILE A 12 -0.10 -1.39 1.38
C ILE A 12 -0.09 -1.32 -0.14
N ILE A 13 1.07 -1.00 -0.70
CA ILE A 13 1.30 -0.93 -2.14
C ILE A 13 2.09 -2.18 -2.52
N MET A 14 1.47 -3.01 -3.34
CA MET A 14 2.11 -4.23 -3.80
C MET A 14 3.15 -3.90 -4.87
N SER A 15 4.41 -4.23 -4.60
CA SER A 15 5.52 -4.20 -5.55
C SER A 15 5.85 -5.63 -6.02
N GLY A 16 6.55 -5.74 -7.14
CA GLY A 16 6.83 -6.99 -7.83
C GLY A 16 7.86 -6.75 -8.93
N TYR A 17 8.48 -7.82 -9.42
CA TYR A 17 9.40 -7.74 -10.55
C TYR A 17 8.72 -7.09 -11.77
N GLY A 18 9.25 -5.96 -12.24
CA GLY A 18 8.73 -5.21 -13.38
C GLY A 18 7.71 -4.11 -13.05
N LEU A 19 7.36 -3.91 -11.78
CA LEU A 19 6.57 -2.77 -11.31
C LEU A 19 7.54 -1.62 -10.93
N ASN A 20 7.25 -0.38 -11.33
CA ASN A 20 8.10 0.78 -11.01
C ASN A 20 7.31 2.01 -10.51
N CYS A 21 5.98 1.92 -10.41
CA CYS A 21 5.13 3.04 -10.01
C CYS A 21 4.75 3.02 -8.52
N GLU A 22 5.37 2.15 -7.71
CA GLU A 22 5.14 2.07 -6.27
C GLU A 22 5.49 3.36 -5.51
N GLU A 23 6.58 4.03 -5.89
CA GLU A 23 7.04 5.24 -5.22
C GLU A 23 6.12 6.44 -5.49
N GLU A 24 5.67 6.61 -6.74
CA GLU A 24 4.70 7.65 -7.11
C GLU A 24 3.37 7.45 -6.38
N THR A 25 2.92 6.20 -6.33
CA THR A 25 1.70 5.81 -5.62
C THR A 25 1.82 6.10 -4.13
N LYS A 26 2.97 5.74 -3.51
CA LYS A 26 3.26 6.03 -2.11
C LYS A 26 3.20 7.53 -1.84
N PHE A 27 3.86 8.32 -2.68
CA PHE A 27 3.90 9.77 -2.54
C PHE A 27 2.51 10.41 -2.58
N VAL A 28 1.63 9.95 -3.48
CA VAL A 28 0.24 10.44 -3.57
C VAL A 28 -0.54 10.11 -2.29
N PHE A 29 -0.44 8.88 -1.78
CA PHE A 29 -1.14 8.49 -0.56
C PHE A 29 -0.63 9.21 0.69
N GLU A 30 0.69 9.39 0.82
CA GLU A 30 1.27 10.16 1.92
C GLU A 30 0.86 11.63 1.87
N SER A 31 0.86 12.23 0.67
CA SER A 31 0.39 13.60 0.43
C SER A 31 -1.10 13.78 0.73
N ALA A 32 -1.91 12.75 0.50
CA ALA A 32 -3.34 12.75 0.82
C ALA A 32 -3.64 12.53 2.33
N GLY A 33 -2.61 12.39 3.18
CA GLY A 33 -2.74 12.20 4.62
C GLY A 33 -2.83 10.74 5.08
N GLY A 34 -2.53 9.79 4.19
CA GLY A 34 -2.34 8.38 4.50
C GLY A 34 -0.91 8.03 4.92
N THR A 35 -0.69 6.77 5.25
CA THR A 35 0.64 6.17 5.45
C THR A 35 0.73 4.96 4.54
N ALA A 36 1.69 4.95 3.63
CA ALA A 36 1.79 3.93 2.59
C ALA A 36 3.12 3.17 2.70
N ASP A 37 3.01 1.84 2.73
CA ASP A 37 4.13 0.91 2.78
C ASP A 37 4.21 0.12 1.47
N ILE A 38 5.39 0.08 0.87
CA ILE A 38 5.65 -0.70 -0.36
C ILE A 38 6.12 -2.08 0.06
N ILE A 39 5.38 -3.12 -0.33
CA ILE A 39 5.66 -4.51 0.05
C ILE A 39 5.75 -5.36 -1.22
N HIS A 40 6.85 -6.09 -1.36
CA HIS A 40 7.03 -7.00 -2.49
C HIS A 40 6.07 -8.21 -2.38
N ILE A 41 5.54 -8.68 -3.50
CA ILE A 41 4.60 -9.83 -3.53
C ILE A 41 5.15 -11.06 -2.80
N ASN A 42 6.45 -11.34 -2.90
CA ASN A 42 7.08 -12.44 -2.17
C ASN A 42 6.98 -12.29 -0.64
N ASP A 43 7.13 -11.09 -0.11
CA ASP A 43 6.99 -10.83 1.34
C ASP A 43 5.52 -10.94 1.77
N LEU A 44 4.60 -10.53 0.90
CA LEU A 44 3.17 -10.66 1.12
C LEU A 44 2.74 -12.14 1.18
N ILE A 45 3.26 -12.96 0.27
CA ILE A 45 3.04 -14.42 0.25
C ILE A 45 3.64 -15.07 1.51
N ALA A 46 4.82 -14.63 1.95
CA ALA A 46 5.48 -15.16 3.14
C ALA A 46 4.73 -14.79 4.44
N LYS A 47 4.07 -13.63 4.48
CA LYS A 47 3.40 -13.10 5.69
C LYS A 47 2.03 -12.47 5.37
N PRO A 48 1.05 -13.26 4.89
CA PRO A 48 -0.24 -12.72 4.44
C PRO A 48 -1.06 -12.05 5.54
N LYS A 49 -0.79 -12.37 6.82
CA LYS A 49 -1.46 -11.76 7.98
C LYS A 49 -1.21 -10.25 8.10
N MET A 50 -0.15 -9.72 7.50
CA MET A 50 0.11 -8.28 7.52
C MET A 50 -1.00 -7.48 6.84
N LEU A 51 -1.73 -8.07 5.88
CA LEU A 51 -2.87 -7.42 5.20
C LEU A 51 -3.95 -6.95 6.18
N LEU A 52 -4.08 -7.61 7.33
CA LEU A 52 -5.06 -7.24 8.36
C LEU A 52 -4.71 -5.92 9.08
N GLU A 53 -3.46 -5.45 8.96
CA GLU A 53 -3.00 -4.20 9.55
C GLU A 53 -3.20 -2.98 8.62
N TYR A 54 -3.62 -3.22 7.37
CA TYR A 54 -3.85 -2.19 6.37
C TYR A 54 -5.34 -2.04 6.06
N GLN A 55 -5.74 -0.82 5.71
CA GLN A 55 -7.12 -0.51 5.32
C GLN A 55 -7.32 -0.46 3.81
N ILE A 56 -6.23 -0.26 3.06
CA ILE A 56 -6.24 -0.11 1.60
C ILE A 56 -5.10 -0.97 1.04
N LEU A 57 -5.41 -1.78 0.03
CA LEU A 57 -4.45 -2.54 -0.76
C LEU A 57 -4.43 -1.97 -2.18
N VAL A 58 -3.25 -1.67 -2.69
CA VAL A 58 -3.05 -1.12 -4.02
C VAL A 58 -2.32 -2.13 -4.89
N PHE A 59 -2.94 -2.46 -6.02
CA PHE A 59 -2.34 -3.24 -7.09
C PHE A 59 -1.88 -2.29 -8.19
N LEU A 60 -0.60 -2.31 -8.51
CA LEU A 60 -0.07 -1.59 -9.66
C LEU A 60 -0.39 -2.38 -10.93
N MET A 61 -0.92 -1.70 -11.94
CA MET A 61 -1.31 -2.29 -13.24
C MET A 61 -0.24 -2.14 -14.32
N ASP A 62 0.75 -1.25 -14.11
CA ASP A 62 1.83 -1.02 -15.08
C ASP A 62 2.90 -2.11 -14.95
N PHE A 63 3.27 -2.77 -16.05
CA PHE A 63 4.32 -3.79 -16.11
C PHE A 63 5.31 -3.38 -17.19
N LYS A 64 6.56 -3.08 -16.81
CA LYS A 64 7.61 -2.72 -17.75
C LYS A 64 8.35 -3.99 -18.18
N LEU A 65 8.18 -4.36 -19.45
CA LEU A 65 8.93 -5.43 -20.14
C LEU A 65 10.40 -5.05 -20.34
#